data_AF-B9MLS2-F1
#
_entry.id   AF-B9MLS2-F1
#
_cell.length_a   1.000
_cell.length_b   1.000
_cell.length_c   1.000
_cell.angle_alpha   90.00
_cell.angle_beta   90.00
_cell.angle_gamma   90.00
#
_symmetry.space_group_name_H-M   'P 1'
#
loop_
_entity.id
_entity.type
_entity.pdbx_description
1 polymer ?
#
loop_
_entity_poly.entity_id
_entity_poly.type
_entity_poly.pdbx_seq_one_letter_code
_entity_poly.pdbx_strand_id
1 'polypeptide(L)'
;MKERVYLGDWAYNAGIIGFIEIMLDGEDIDSQNIITIGLNYIEFERESLRGFSDKFFKKAYQRYPRTDEIINEGKDLLEQLNNRSDIDEQQRERIRKFKDRVNGFAKLSRLAKEYGCSLNKKFNKNEAVDFVNTIIKILEDRKQEFMENDVKVYLNSVSSVYGEASFLNRQITENLKEKFYNDFEKPIIEKANEEDKKYPCIFCGERKAKKGAMFNTGIVNFLGANKDNKNFFWNFKPQLPICEICELMYFCIFAALTEFRVGQTKRFYFVDKSTSVLELYQANKLFMEIMSKEENLLKDKGILNFINDYLLLKLREESKFALTNVLFVEIDLSSVAPKVYGFNISKQKAEFVTSNYEFFENVVGTKITVKDNTLYPFHELLQRFLNNTLSFQFVSFLESQFISSKKVNSKIKTNLSPYRLQMFNIITYKFLKSIKRGEMLMDEKSLWRMYFFGQELKKTFLKSGAENKITSLAYRLISALRIGDINTFMNLVIRTYMNYNMEVPALFVSCINDKDNFCALGYSFVNGLLGSERDERLENEEDEEK
;
A
#
# COMPACT_ATOMS: atom_id res chain seq x y z
N MET A 1 10.16 36.48 11.44
CA MET A 1 11.17 35.58 12.07
C MET A 1 11.20 34.31 11.26
N LYS A 2 12.39 33.86 10.87
CA LYS A 2 12.56 32.65 10.08
C LYS A 2 12.63 31.42 10.99
N GLU A 3 11.93 30.38 10.60
CA GLU A 3 11.95 29.06 11.23
C GLU A 3 12.60 28.08 10.27
N ARG A 4 13.55 27.30 10.77
CA ARG A 4 14.20 26.23 10.01
C ARG A 4 13.83 24.88 10.58
N VAL A 5 13.45 23.94 9.73
CA VAL A 5 13.04 22.59 10.11
C VAL A 5 13.83 21.59 9.30
N TYR A 6 14.66 20.80 9.97
CA TYR A 6 15.50 19.77 9.36
C TYR A 6 14.77 18.43 9.27
N LEU A 7 15.10 17.63 8.26
CA LEU A 7 14.68 16.23 8.16
C LEU A 7 15.15 15.44 9.41
N GLY A 8 14.34 14.48 9.81
CA GLY A 8 14.56 13.61 10.97
C GLY A 8 14.12 12.17 10.69
N ASP A 9 13.33 11.59 11.60
CA ASP A 9 12.72 10.28 11.39
C ASP A 9 11.63 10.32 10.30
N TRP A 10 11.23 9.15 9.79
CA TRP A 10 10.27 9.04 8.69
C TRP A 10 8.93 9.73 8.98
N ALA A 11 8.45 9.73 10.23
CA ALA A 11 7.16 10.32 10.59
C ALA A 11 7.29 11.85 10.64
N TYR A 12 8.41 12.34 11.15
CA TYR A 12 8.71 13.78 11.08
C TYR A 12 8.90 14.25 9.64
N ASN A 13 9.58 13.46 8.80
CA ASN A 13 9.74 13.71 7.37
C ASN A 13 8.38 13.75 6.65
N ALA A 14 7.47 12.83 6.96
CA ALA A 14 6.10 12.87 6.47
C ALA A 14 5.36 14.14 6.94
N GLY A 15 5.59 14.58 8.18
CA GLY A 15 5.08 15.84 8.69
C GLY A 15 5.59 17.07 7.90
N ILE A 16 6.88 17.10 7.58
CA ILE A 16 7.50 18.17 6.78
C ILE A 16 6.93 18.20 5.36
N ILE A 17 6.84 17.05 4.68
CA ILE A 17 6.23 16.99 3.34
C ILE A 17 4.75 17.38 3.39
N GLY A 18 4.03 16.94 4.42
CA GLY A 18 2.64 17.30 4.60
C GLY A 18 2.45 18.79 4.84
N PHE A 19 3.36 19.42 5.58
CA PHE A 19 3.36 20.87 5.79
C PHE A 19 3.60 21.62 4.47
N ILE A 20 4.56 21.19 3.66
CA ILE A 20 4.80 21.74 2.31
C ILE A 20 3.53 21.63 1.47
N GLU A 21 2.92 20.44 1.41
CA GLU A 21 1.70 20.15 0.64
C GLU A 21 0.48 21.01 1.06
N ILE A 22 0.40 21.38 2.34
CA ILE A 22 -0.64 22.28 2.87
C ILE A 22 -0.32 23.73 2.50
N MET A 23 0.94 24.14 2.65
CA MET A 23 1.38 25.51 2.40
C MET A 23 1.24 25.90 0.93
N LEU A 24 1.62 25.00 0.01
CA LEU A 24 1.52 25.22 -1.44
C LEU A 24 0.06 25.26 -1.94
N ASP A 25 -0.87 24.62 -1.23
CA ASP A 25 -2.31 24.59 -1.56
C ASP A 25 -2.61 24.19 -3.03
N GLY A 26 -1.83 23.24 -3.57
CA GLY A 26 -1.98 22.71 -4.93
C GLY A 26 -1.10 23.40 -5.99
N GLU A 27 -0.33 24.42 -5.61
CA GLU A 27 0.67 25.01 -6.47
C GLU A 27 1.97 24.20 -6.51
N ASP A 28 2.85 24.52 -7.48
CA ASP A 28 4.15 23.87 -7.57
C ASP A 28 5.11 24.44 -6.52
N ILE A 29 6.07 23.62 -6.14
CA ILE A 29 7.05 23.95 -5.11
C ILE A 29 7.96 25.13 -5.53
N ASP A 30 8.08 25.35 -6.85
CA ASP A 30 8.86 26.44 -7.44
C ASP A 30 8.03 27.72 -7.66
N SER A 31 6.70 27.70 -7.52
CA SER A 31 5.86 28.86 -7.82
C SER A 31 5.65 29.81 -6.64
N GLN A 32 5.93 29.36 -5.41
CA GLN A 32 5.71 30.15 -4.19
C GLN A 32 7.01 30.41 -3.42
N ASN A 33 7.34 31.69 -3.21
CA ASN A 33 8.45 32.12 -2.33
C ASN A 33 8.12 32.01 -0.82
N ILE A 34 7.19 31.13 -0.45
CA ILE A 34 6.66 31.02 0.92
C ILE A 34 7.52 30.06 1.77
N ILE A 35 8.13 29.06 1.13
CA ILE A 35 9.04 28.11 1.76
C ILE A 35 10.33 28.05 0.95
N THR A 36 11.46 28.23 1.61
CA THR A 36 12.78 27.96 1.03
C THR A 36 13.16 26.51 1.30
N ILE A 37 13.59 25.81 0.25
CA ILE A 37 14.00 24.41 0.34
C ILE A 37 15.51 24.32 0.31
N GLY A 38 16.08 23.98 1.46
CA GLY A 38 17.47 23.58 1.58
C GLY A 38 17.66 22.11 1.23
N LEU A 39 18.91 21.65 1.33
CA LEU A 39 19.23 20.24 1.08
C LEU A 39 18.43 19.33 2.03
N ASN A 40 18.63 19.48 3.34
CA ASN A 40 17.97 18.64 4.37
C ASN A 40 17.05 19.45 5.29
N TYR A 41 16.58 20.62 4.86
CA TYR A 41 15.70 21.46 5.66
C TYR A 41 14.72 22.27 4.82
N ILE A 42 13.63 22.69 5.46
CA ILE A 42 12.78 23.80 4.98
C ILE A 42 12.99 25.03 5.85
N GLU A 43 12.85 26.21 5.26
CA GLU A 43 12.88 27.48 5.98
C GLU A 43 11.68 28.33 5.57
N PHE A 44 10.95 28.90 6.52
CA PHE A 44 9.79 29.74 6.27
C PHE A 44 9.68 30.85 7.34
N GLU A 45 8.95 31.92 7.03
CA GLU A 45 8.67 32.96 8.02
C GLU A 45 7.43 32.63 8.82
N ARG A 46 7.39 32.90 10.13
CA ARG A 46 6.16 32.65 10.93
C ARG A 46 4.91 33.31 10.35
N GLU A 47 5.04 34.52 9.79
CA GLU A 47 3.95 35.24 9.12
C GLU A 47 3.38 34.49 7.90
N SER A 48 4.14 33.58 7.31
CA SER A 48 3.64 32.75 6.20
C SER A 48 2.57 31.76 6.62
N LEU A 49 2.39 31.54 7.94
CA LEU A 49 1.32 30.69 8.48
C LEU A 49 -0.05 31.36 8.48
N ARG A 50 -0.18 32.65 8.09
CA ARG A 50 -1.49 33.29 7.97
C ARG A 50 -2.38 32.53 6.99
N GLY A 51 -3.55 32.11 7.45
CA GLY A 51 -4.49 31.27 6.69
C GLY A 51 -4.12 29.79 6.64
N PHE A 52 -3.12 29.34 7.41
CA PHE A 52 -2.70 27.94 7.44
C PHE A 52 -3.82 27.02 7.90
N SER A 53 -4.65 27.44 8.85
CA SER A 53 -5.80 26.66 9.35
C SER A 53 -6.82 26.39 8.25
N ASP A 54 -7.08 27.38 7.39
CA ASP A 54 -7.98 27.20 6.24
C ASP A 54 -7.39 26.21 5.24
N LYS A 55 -6.10 26.36 4.90
CA LYS A 55 -5.39 25.43 4.01
C LYS A 55 -5.35 24.01 4.56
N PHE A 56 -5.08 23.85 5.86
CA PHE A 56 -5.06 22.56 6.56
C PHE A 56 -6.42 21.85 6.45
N PHE A 57 -7.51 22.54 6.80
CA PHE A 57 -8.84 21.96 6.77
C PHE A 57 -9.31 21.68 5.34
N LYS A 58 -8.97 22.55 4.37
CA LYS A 58 -9.20 22.30 2.95
C LYS A 58 -8.50 21.02 2.48
N LYS A 59 -7.20 20.87 2.79
CA LYS A 59 -6.40 19.69 2.40
C LYS A 59 -6.95 18.40 3.03
N ALA A 60 -7.32 18.43 4.31
CA ALA A 60 -7.92 17.29 4.98
C ALA A 60 -9.31 16.94 4.40
N TYR A 61 -10.13 17.94 4.09
CA TYR A 61 -11.45 17.75 3.50
C TYR A 61 -11.39 17.09 2.12
N GLN A 62 -10.41 17.46 1.29
CA GLN A 62 -10.19 16.84 -0.02
C GLN A 62 -9.94 15.32 0.05
N ARG A 63 -9.49 14.80 1.19
CA ARG A 63 -9.28 13.35 1.39
C ARG A 63 -10.58 12.59 1.69
N TYR A 64 -11.63 13.29 2.13
CA TYR A 64 -12.95 12.70 2.41
C TYR A 64 -14.08 13.71 2.21
N PRO A 65 -14.38 14.13 0.96
CA PRO A 65 -15.34 15.20 0.67
C PRO A 65 -16.79 14.68 0.66
N ARG A 66 -17.18 13.88 1.67
CA ARG A 66 -18.49 13.21 1.75
C ARG A 66 -19.65 14.20 1.61
N THR A 67 -19.52 15.40 2.20
CA THR A 67 -20.55 16.46 2.12
C THR A 67 -20.80 16.89 0.67
N ASP A 68 -19.76 17.23 -0.08
CA ASP A 68 -19.87 17.63 -1.49
C ASP A 68 -20.35 16.45 -2.36
N GLU A 69 -19.92 15.23 -2.05
CA GLU A 69 -20.43 14.02 -2.74
C GLU A 69 -21.95 13.83 -2.56
N ILE A 70 -22.48 14.04 -1.34
CA ILE A 70 -23.92 13.94 -1.07
C ILE A 70 -24.67 15.09 -1.77
N ILE A 71 -24.13 16.32 -1.74
CA ILE A 71 -24.73 17.46 -2.45
C ILE A 71 -24.81 17.18 -3.96
N ASN A 72 -23.70 16.71 -4.56
CA ASN A 72 -23.63 16.43 -6.00
C ASN A 72 -24.56 15.26 -6.38
N GLU A 73 -24.61 14.19 -5.59
CA GLU A 73 -25.56 13.10 -5.79
C GLU A 73 -27.01 13.60 -5.71
N GLY A 74 -27.32 14.47 -4.74
CA GLY A 74 -28.64 15.08 -4.64
C GLY A 74 -28.99 15.95 -5.85
N LYS A 75 -28.05 16.77 -6.34
CA LYS A 75 -28.26 17.63 -7.51
C LYS A 75 -28.52 16.80 -8.77
N ASP A 76 -27.76 15.73 -9.01
CA ASP A 76 -28.01 14.78 -10.11
C ASP A 76 -29.39 14.12 -9.99
N LEU A 77 -29.79 13.71 -8.78
CA LEU A 77 -31.13 13.16 -8.55
C LEU A 77 -32.23 14.17 -8.89
N LEU A 78 -32.09 15.43 -8.47
CA LEU A 78 -33.07 16.47 -8.77
C LEU A 78 -33.18 16.75 -10.27
N GLU A 79 -32.06 16.82 -10.98
CA GLU A 79 -32.04 17.00 -12.44
C GLU A 79 -32.81 15.87 -13.15
N GLN A 80 -32.57 14.63 -12.74
CA GLN A 80 -33.25 13.46 -13.30
C GLN A 80 -34.74 13.42 -12.98
N LEU A 81 -35.13 13.87 -11.78
CA LEU A 81 -36.53 13.97 -11.38
C LEU A 81 -37.26 15.08 -12.13
N ASN A 82 -36.62 16.22 -12.35
CA ASN A 82 -37.21 17.35 -13.06
C ASN A 82 -37.45 17.06 -14.54
N ASN A 83 -36.60 16.25 -15.16
CA ASN A 83 -36.68 15.88 -16.58
C ASN A 83 -37.76 14.84 -16.93
N ARG A 84 -38.48 14.28 -15.95
CA ARG A 84 -39.52 13.26 -16.17
C ARG A 84 -40.84 13.61 -15.52
N SER A 85 -41.94 13.14 -16.08
CA SER A 85 -43.29 13.34 -15.51
C SER A 85 -43.54 12.47 -14.28
N ASP A 86 -42.99 11.25 -14.22
CA ASP A 86 -43.14 10.30 -13.11
C ASP A 86 -41.82 9.62 -12.73
N ILE A 87 -41.78 9.01 -11.55
CA ILE A 87 -40.66 8.26 -10.98
C ILE A 87 -40.72 6.78 -11.42
N ASP A 88 -39.64 6.28 -12.00
CA ASP A 88 -39.48 4.84 -12.30
C ASP A 88 -38.80 4.07 -11.15
N GLU A 89 -38.79 2.73 -11.21
CA GLU A 89 -38.22 1.88 -10.15
C GLU A 89 -36.69 2.08 -10.00
N GLN A 90 -35.98 2.41 -11.08
CA GLN A 90 -34.54 2.68 -11.03
C GLN A 90 -34.27 3.95 -10.22
N GLN A 91 -35.04 5.01 -10.44
CA GLN A 91 -34.99 6.25 -9.67
C GLN A 91 -35.40 6.03 -8.21
N ARG A 92 -36.45 5.23 -7.96
CA ARG A 92 -36.84 4.86 -6.58
C ARG A 92 -35.70 4.21 -5.84
N GLU A 93 -34.99 3.29 -6.49
CA GLU A 93 -33.85 2.60 -5.89
C GLU A 93 -32.68 3.54 -5.62
N ARG A 94 -32.37 4.47 -6.53
CA ARG A 94 -31.34 5.50 -6.29
C ARG A 94 -31.71 6.41 -5.11
N ILE A 95 -32.97 6.84 -5.01
CA ILE A 95 -33.45 7.68 -3.90
C ILE A 95 -33.41 6.91 -2.58
N ARG A 96 -33.75 5.60 -2.58
CA ARG A 96 -33.60 4.75 -1.39
C ARG A 96 -32.14 4.68 -0.94
N LYS A 97 -31.20 4.45 -1.86
CA LYS A 97 -29.76 4.46 -1.56
C LYS A 97 -29.28 5.80 -1.03
N PHE A 98 -29.71 6.92 -1.63
CA PHE A 98 -29.42 8.26 -1.15
C PHE A 98 -29.95 8.49 0.27
N LYS A 99 -31.20 8.10 0.53
CA LYS A 99 -31.81 8.14 1.86
C LYS A 99 -31.02 7.29 2.88
N ASP A 100 -30.60 6.09 2.50
CA ASP A 100 -29.79 5.23 3.37
C ASP A 100 -28.43 5.85 3.68
N ARG A 101 -27.81 6.51 2.69
CA ARG A 101 -26.57 7.29 2.86
C ARG A 101 -26.77 8.46 3.83
N VAL A 102 -27.86 9.21 3.69
CA VAL A 102 -28.26 10.30 4.61
C VAL A 102 -28.46 9.77 6.03
N ASN A 103 -29.16 8.64 6.19
CA ASN A 103 -29.39 8.01 7.49
C ASN A 103 -28.11 7.47 8.14
N GLY A 104 -27.16 6.99 7.32
CA GLY A 104 -25.83 6.59 7.78
C GLY A 104 -24.99 7.76 8.32
N PHE A 105 -25.34 9.00 7.98
CA PHE A 105 -24.71 10.19 8.51
C PHE A 105 -25.47 10.73 9.73
N ALA A 106 -25.08 10.29 10.93
CA ALA A 106 -25.77 10.62 12.19
C ALA A 106 -26.12 12.11 12.38
N LYS A 107 -25.19 13.02 12.06
CA LYS A 107 -25.40 14.48 12.19
C LYS A 107 -26.46 14.99 11.20
N LEU A 108 -26.35 14.61 9.94
CA LEU A 108 -27.32 14.97 8.90
C LEU A 108 -28.69 14.35 9.18
N SER A 109 -28.74 13.08 9.60
CA SER A 109 -29.98 12.39 9.95
C SER A 109 -30.71 13.08 11.12
N ARG A 110 -29.97 13.57 12.12
CA ARG A 110 -30.55 14.34 13.23
C ARG A 110 -31.15 15.66 12.73
N LEU A 111 -30.39 16.43 11.95
CA LEU A 111 -30.87 17.71 11.39
C LEU A 111 -32.04 17.51 10.43
N ALA A 112 -32.03 16.49 9.59
CA ALA A 112 -33.16 16.17 8.72
C ALA A 112 -34.44 15.95 9.52
N LYS A 113 -34.38 15.25 10.65
CA LYS A 113 -35.55 15.06 11.55
C LYS A 113 -36.01 16.37 12.19
N GLU A 114 -35.08 17.23 12.62
CA GLU A 114 -35.40 18.55 13.19
C GLU A 114 -36.12 19.45 12.15
N TYR A 115 -35.77 19.31 10.87
CA TYR A 115 -36.43 20.00 9.76
C TYR A 115 -37.73 19.29 9.29
N GLY A 116 -38.18 18.24 9.98
CA GLY A 116 -39.36 17.46 9.57
C GLY A 116 -39.17 16.68 8.26
N CYS A 117 -37.94 16.56 7.78
CA CYS A 117 -37.59 15.91 6.53
C CYS A 117 -37.54 14.39 6.72
N SER A 118 -38.54 13.68 6.22
CA SER A 118 -38.57 12.21 6.21
C SER A 118 -39.21 11.70 4.93
N LEU A 119 -38.70 10.56 4.42
CA LEU A 119 -39.23 9.91 3.22
C LEU A 119 -39.75 8.52 3.58
N ASN A 120 -41.00 8.20 3.24
CA ASN A 120 -41.60 6.90 3.53
C ASN A 120 -41.07 5.79 2.61
N LYS A 121 -41.44 4.51 2.86
CA LYS A 121 -41.07 3.38 1.97
C LYS A 121 -41.74 3.48 0.59
N LYS A 122 -42.98 3.95 0.59
CA LYS A 122 -43.72 4.37 -0.61
C LYS A 122 -43.71 5.90 -0.62
N PHE A 123 -43.26 6.48 -1.72
CA PHE A 123 -43.21 7.93 -1.91
C PHE A 123 -43.60 8.31 -3.33
N ASN A 124 -44.12 9.50 -3.53
CA ASN A 124 -44.34 10.10 -4.85
C ASN A 124 -43.15 10.98 -5.27
N LYS A 125 -43.19 11.50 -6.50
CA LYS A 125 -42.14 12.37 -7.05
C LYS A 125 -41.93 13.63 -6.20
N ASN A 126 -43.00 14.31 -5.82
CA ASN A 126 -42.90 15.58 -5.07
C ASN A 126 -42.27 15.36 -3.70
N GLU A 127 -42.68 14.30 -2.98
CA GLU A 127 -42.07 13.92 -1.70
C GLU A 127 -40.58 13.62 -1.82
N ALA A 128 -40.15 12.97 -2.93
CA ALA A 128 -38.74 12.73 -3.19
C ALA A 128 -37.96 14.01 -3.51
N VAL A 129 -38.53 14.90 -4.33
CA VAL A 129 -37.93 16.20 -4.67
C VAL A 129 -37.78 17.07 -3.42
N ASP A 130 -38.82 17.16 -2.60
CA ASP A 130 -38.81 17.92 -1.34
C ASP A 130 -37.78 17.37 -0.36
N PHE A 131 -37.70 16.04 -0.24
CA PHE A 131 -36.68 15.38 0.57
C PHE A 131 -35.26 15.75 0.12
N VAL A 132 -34.95 15.56 -1.17
CA VAL A 132 -33.60 15.82 -1.70
C VAL A 132 -33.24 17.31 -1.61
N ASN A 133 -34.16 18.21 -1.96
CA ASN A 133 -33.97 19.67 -1.83
C ASN A 133 -33.66 20.07 -0.38
N THR A 134 -34.43 19.54 0.58
CA THR A 134 -34.24 19.86 1.99
C THR A 134 -32.88 19.38 2.50
N ILE A 135 -32.45 18.17 2.09
CA ILE A 135 -31.12 17.65 2.44
C ILE A 135 -30.00 18.51 1.86
N ILE A 136 -30.08 18.88 0.58
CA ILE A 136 -29.09 19.77 -0.06
C ILE A 136 -29.04 21.11 0.68
N LYS A 137 -30.20 21.70 0.97
CA LYS A 137 -30.29 22.97 1.69
C LYS A 137 -29.62 22.90 3.06
N ILE A 138 -29.89 21.85 3.85
CA ILE A 138 -29.24 21.65 5.17
C ILE A 138 -27.71 21.60 5.03
N LEU A 139 -27.21 20.87 4.03
CA LEU A 139 -25.77 20.72 3.79
C LEU A 139 -25.12 22.02 3.29
N GLU A 140 -25.81 22.80 2.45
CA GLU A 140 -25.32 24.09 1.95
C GLU A 140 -25.36 25.18 3.04
N ASP A 141 -26.47 25.31 3.78
CA ASP A 141 -26.64 26.29 4.86
C ASP A 141 -25.61 26.09 5.99
N ARG A 142 -25.19 24.84 6.22
CA ARG A 142 -24.24 24.46 7.28
C ARG A 142 -22.94 23.86 6.74
N LYS A 143 -22.54 24.26 5.53
CA LYS A 143 -21.42 23.64 4.80
C LYS A 143 -20.14 23.55 5.62
N GLN A 144 -19.73 24.62 6.29
CA GLN A 144 -18.51 24.64 7.10
C GLN A 144 -18.57 23.61 8.25
N GLU A 145 -19.70 23.53 8.95
CA GLU A 145 -19.91 22.61 10.06
C GLU A 145 -19.82 21.14 9.61
N PHE A 146 -20.31 20.84 8.41
CA PHE A 146 -20.22 19.52 7.81
C PHE A 146 -18.82 19.18 7.27
N MET A 147 -18.13 20.16 6.67
CA MET A 147 -16.74 20.01 6.26
C MET A 147 -15.83 19.70 7.45
N GLU A 148 -15.99 20.41 8.57
CA GLU A 148 -15.24 20.14 9.79
C GLU A 148 -15.56 18.73 10.35
N ASN A 149 -16.81 18.27 10.26
CA ASN A 149 -17.16 16.90 10.63
C ASN A 149 -16.46 15.87 9.74
N ASP A 150 -16.44 16.09 8.43
CA ASP A 150 -15.77 15.20 7.48
C ASP A 150 -14.24 15.16 7.73
N VAL A 151 -13.61 16.31 8.00
CA VAL A 151 -12.21 16.40 8.41
C VAL A 151 -11.95 15.59 9.69
N LYS A 152 -12.80 15.72 10.71
CA LYS A 152 -12.66 14.95 11.95
C LYS A 152 -12.80 13.45 11.71
N VAL A 153 -13.79 13.03 10.91
CA VAL A 153 -14.00 11.63 10.54
C VAL A 153 -12.79 11.08 9.79
N TYR A 154 -12.24 11.85 8.85
CA TYR A 154 -11.05 11.46 8.10
C TYR A 154 -9.83 11.31 9.02
N LEU A 155 -9.49 12.32 9.82
CA LEU A 155 -8.32 12.27 10.70
C LEU A 155 -8.46 11.19 11.78
N ASN A 156 -9.69 10.93 12.27
CA ASN A 156 -9.98 9.78 13.12
C ASN A 156 -9.85 8.45 12.37
N SER A 157 -10.09 8.41 11.06
CA SER A 157 -9.83 7.22 10.25
C SER A 157 -8.33 6.95 10.09
N VAL A 158 -7.49 7.98 10.21
CA VAL A 158 -6.02 7.88 10.32
C VAL A 158 -5.57 7.89 11.79
N SER A 159 -6.46 7.53 12.74
CA SER A 159 -6.17 7.58 14.18
C SER A 159 -5.02 6.69 14.64
N SER A 160 -4.58 5.70 13.86
CA SER A 160 -3.33 5.02 14.22
C SER A 160 -2.14 5.98 14.25
N VAL A 161 -2.21 7.07 13.47
CA VAL A 161 -1.23 8.15 13.43
C VAL A 161 -1.50 9.16 14.52
N TYR A 162 -2.73 9.70 14.61
CA TYR A 162 -3.07 10.77 15.56
C TYR A 162 -3.79 10.29 16.81
N GLY A 163 -3.41 10.84 17.95
CA GLY A 163 -4.19 10.72 19.17
C GLY A 163 -5.26 11.81 19.31
N GLU A 164 -5.57 12.16 20.56
CA GLU A 164 -6.69 13.05 20.92
C GLU A 164 -6.22 14.48 21.29
N ALA A 165 -5.09 14.94 20.76
CA ALA A 165 -4.58 16.28 21.02
C ALA A 165 -5.37 17.38 20.27
N SER A 166 -5.40 18.59 20.85
CA SER A 166 -6.04 19.78 20.26
C SER A 166 -7.48 19.52 19.80
N PHE A 167 -7.84 19.92 18.57
CA PHE A 167 -9.16 19.79 17.95
C PHE A 167 -9.60 18.33 17.71
N LEU A 168 -8.68 17.36 17.81
CA LEU A 168 -8.99 15.93 17.73
C LEU A 168 -9.53 15.37 19.05
N ASN A 169 -9.49 16.14 20.13
CA ASN A 169 -10.09 15.73 21.40
C ASN A 169 -11.59 15.40 21.20
N ARG A 170 -12.03 14.27 21.78
CA ARG A 170 -13.41 13.79 21.65
C ARG A 170 -14.44 14.78 22.22
N GLN A 171 -14.04 15.58 23.21
CA GLN A 171 -14.89 16.59 23.84
C GLN A 171 -15.17 17.80 22.93
N ILE A 172 -14.31 18.06 21.94
CA ILE A 172 -14.49 19.17 21.00
C ILE A 172 -15.36 18.68 19.84
N THR A 173 -16.61 19.11 19.75
CA THR A 173 -17.54 18.61 18.71
C THR A 173 -17.80 19.60 17.57
N GLU A 174 -17.46 20.87 17.76
CA GLU A 174 -17.75 22.00 16.88
C GLU A 174 -16.58 22.99 16.87
N ASN A 175 -16.54 23.89 15.88
CA ASN A 175 -15.52 24.92 15.71
C ASN A 175 -14.09 24.35 15.74
N LEU A 176 -13.89 23.22 15.05
CA LEU A 176 -12.62 22.49 15.03
C LEU A 176 -11.52 23.32 14.39
N LYS A 177 -11.86 24.08 13.34
CA LYS A 177 -10.93 24.95 12.63
C LYS A 177 -10.49 26.12 13.51
N GLU A 178 -11.43 26.74 14.20
CA GLU A 178 -11.12 27.82 15.15
C GLU A 178 -10.26 27.30 16.32
N LYS A 179 -10.54 26.09 16.81
CA LYS A 179 -9.70 25.45 17.83
C LYS A 179 -8.27 25.25 17.34
N PHE A 180 -8.10 24.73 16.12
CA PHE A 180 -6.77 24.56 15.52
C PHE A 180 -6.04 25.90 15.32
N TYR A 181 -6.75 26.93 14.84
CA TYR A 181 -6.22 28.28 14.68
C TYR A 181 -5.68 28.86 16.00
N ASN A 182 -6.44 28.72 17.08
CA ASN A 182 -6.07 29.22 18.40
C ASN A 182 -4.97 28.39 19.09
N ASP A 183 -4.87 27.09 18.78
CA ASP A 183 -3.86 26.21 19.38
C ASP A 183 -2.49 26.31 18.66
N PHE A 184 -2.49 26.62 17.35
CA PHE A 184 -1.29 26.59 16.49
C PHE A 184 -1.05 27.90 15.75
N GLU A 185 -1.88 28.24 14.76
CA GLU A 185 -1.59 29.34 13.81
C GLU A 185 -1.35 30.68 14.53
N LYS A 186 -2.36 31.14 15.28
CA LYS A 186 -2.31 32.43 15.97
C LYS A 186 -1.13 32.53 16.96
N PRO A 187 -0.96 31.60 17.93
CA PRO A 187 0.09 31.76 18.93
C PRO A 187 1.49 31.58 18.36
N ILE A 188 1.67 30.84 17.25
CA ILE A 188 2.97 30.76 16.57
C ILE A 188 3.32 32.10 15.91
N ILE A 189 2.39 32.69 15.16
CA ILE A 189 2.57 33.99 14.49
C ILE A 189 2.86 35.09 15.53
N GLU A 190 2.00 35.19 16.55
CA GLU A 190 2.07 36.22 17.59
C GLU A 190 3.19 35.99 18.61
N LYS A 191 3.82 34.81 18.60
CA LYS A 191 4.78 34.36 19.63
C LYS A 191 4.20 34.41 21.04
N ALA A 192 2.93 34.06 21.18
CA ALA A 192 2.22 34.11 22.45
C ALA A 192 2.47 32.87 23.33
N ASN A 193 3.04 31.80 22.77
CA ASN A 193 3.33 30.58 23.52
C ASN A 193 4.47 30.78 24.52
N GLU A 194 4.24 30.39 25.77
CA GLU A 194 5.29 30.38 26.78
C GLU A 194 6.31 29.27 26.48
N GLU A 195 7.61 29.62 26.55
CA GLU A 195 8.70 28.67 26.40
C GLU A 195 9.03 27.95 27.72
N ASP A 196 9.37 26.67 27.63
CA ASP A 196 9.94 25.92 28.74
C ASP A 196 11.35 26.45 29.06
N LYS A 197 11.55 26.89 30.29
CA LYS A 197 12.82 27.49 30.72
C LYS A 197 13.97 26.47 30.74
N LYS A 198 13.64 25.19 31.01
CA LYS A 198 14.62 24.15 31.35
C LYS A 198 14.99 23.28 30.16
N TYR A 199 14.02 22.89 29.34
CA TYR A 199 14.24 21.86 28.33
C TYR A 199 14.11 22.39 26.88
N PRO A 200 15.08 22.06 26.00
CA PRO A 200 14.88 22.21 24.57
C PRO A 200 13.86 21.18 24.06
N CYS A 201 13.35 21.42 22.85
CA CYS A 201 12.55 20.46 22.11
C CYS A 201 13.37 19.19 21.86
N ILE A 202 12.81 18.03 22.20
CA ILE A 202 13.48 16.73 22.02
C ILE A 202 13.71 16.38 20.55
N PHE A 203 12.87 16.88 19.64
CA PHE A 203 12.93 16.54 18.21
C PHE A 203 13.96 17.35 17.45
N CYS A 204 13.89 18.67 17.53
CA CYS A 204 14.83 19.51 16.80
C CYS A 204 16.10 19.81 17.58
N GLY A 205 16.11 19.71 18.91
CA GLY A 205 17.24 20.10 19.77
C GLY A 205 17.57 21.60 19.79
N GLU A 206 17.07 22.37 18.82
CA GLU A 206 17.41 23.79 18.63
C GLU A 206 16.44 24.75 19.35
N ARG A 207 15.13 24.51 19.24
CA ARG A 207 14.09 25.39 19.81
C ARG A 207 13.82 25.05 21.27
N LYS A 208 13.44 26.04 22.08
CA LYS A 208 12.85 25.79 23.39
C LYS A 208 11.52 25.04 23.24
N ALA A 209 11.27 24.10 24.13
CA ALA A 209 9.98 23.42 24.14
C ALA A 209 8.86 24.41 24.50
N LYS A 210 7.65 24.16 24.02
CA LYS A 210 6.46 24.90 24.46
C LYS A 210 6.12 24.43 25.88
N LYS A 211 5.89 25.36 26.79
CA LYS A 211 5.63 25.05 28.21
C LYS A 211 4.41 24.14 28.33
N GLY A 212 4.60 22.97 28.95
CA GLY A 212 3.55 21.96 29.13
C GLY A 212 3.26 21.10 27.91
N ALA A 213 3.85 21.39 26.74
CA ALA A 213 3.73 20.55 25.56
C ALA A 213 4.67 19.35 25.66
N MET A 214 4.09 18.16 25.55
CA MET A 214 4.80 16.89 25.63
C MET A 214 4.45 16.05 24.42
N PHE A 215 5.47 15.46 23.80
CA PHE A 215 5.30 14.45 22.78
C PHE A 215 4.81 13.14 23.40
N ASN A 216 3.50 12.97 23.31
CA ASN A 216 2.77 11.85 23.88
C ASN A 216 1.88 11.22 22.80
N THR A 217 1.25 10.09 23.15
CA THR A 217 0.37 9.38 22.21
C THR A 217 -0.81 10.23 21.75
N GLY A 218 -1.19 11.27 22.49
CA GLY A 218 -2.18 12.25 22.06
C GLY A 218 -1.80 12.99 20.78
N ILE A 219 -0.51 13.24 20.53
CA ILE A 219 -0.03 13.88 19.30
C ILE A 219 0.15 12.83 18.21
N VAL A 220 1.02 11.83 18.47
CA VAL A 220 1.28 10.71 17.56
C VAL A 220 1.15 9.39 18.32
N ASN A 221 0.14 8.59 17.98
CA ASN A 221 -0.26 7.41 18.75
C ASN A 221 0.85 6.34 18.86
N PHE A 222 1.72 6.21 17.85
CA PHE A 222 2.72 5.14 17.78
C PHE A 222 4.14 5.52 18.22
N LEU A 223 4.47 6.81 18.25
CA LEU A 223 5.78 7.32 18.71
C LEU A 223 5.72 7.98 20.08
N GLY A 224 4.54 8.44 20.49
CA GLY A 224 4.38 9.23 21.70
C GLY A 224 4.62 8.47 23.00
N ALA A 225 5.11 9.17 24.02
CA ALA A 225 5.21 8.61 25.37
C ALA A 225 3.82 8.47 26.03
N ASN A 226 3.60 7.42 26.81
CA ASN A 226 2.38 7.20 27.59
C ASN A 226 2.69 6.61 28.98
N LYS A 227 1.64 6.30 29.76
CA LYS A 227 1.83 5.75 31.11
C LYS A 227 2.28 4.28 31.10
N ASP A 228 1.97 3.55 30.03
CA ASP A 228 2.19 2.12 29.91
C ASP A 228 3.61 1.79 29.41
N ASN A 229 4.28 2.74 28.77
CA ASN A 229 5.66 2.60 28.28
C ASN A 229 6.72 3.30 29.16
N LYS A 230 6.36 3.67 30.40
CA LYS A 230 7.28 4.30 31.37
C LYS A 230 8.59 3.54 31.58
N ASN A 231 8.54 2.21 31.49
CA ASN A 231 9.70 1.32 31.63
C ASN A 231 10.77 1.53 30.55
N PHE A 232 10.43 2.13 29.41
CA PHE A 232 11.39 2.50 28.36
C PHE A 232 12.11 3.83 28.63
N PHE A 233 11.73 4.57 29.68
CA PHE A 233 12.29 5.88 29.99
C PHE A 233 13.18 5.82 31.24
N TRP A 234 14.30 6.56 31.19
CA TRP A 234 15.19 6.71 32.34
C TRP A 234 14.42 7.19 33.57
N ASN A 235 14.59 6.49 34.70
CA ASN A 235 13.90 6.76 35.96
C ASN A 235 12.36 6.80 35.84
N PHE A 236 11.78 6.08 34.88
CA PHE A 236 10.34 6.00 34.66
C PHE A 236 9.65 7.36 34.44
N LYS A 237 10.40 8.35 33.92
CA LYS A 237 9.90 9.71 33.63
C LYS A 237 9.74 9.93 32.12
N PRO A 238 8.56 9.63 31.55
CA PRO A 238 8.25 9.88 30.14
C PRO A 238 7.97 11.37 29.92
N GLN A 239 9.00 12.20 29.95
CA GLN A 239 8.91 13.62 29.60
C GLN A 239 9.66 13.82 28.30
N LEU A 240 8.92 14.07 27.23
CA LEU A 240 9.44 14.37 25.90
C LEU A 240 8.98 15.79 25.51
N PRO A 241 9.61 16.86 26.01
CA PRO A 241 9.18 18.23 25.71
C PRO A 241 9.30 18.53 24.21
N ILE A 242 8.28 19.16 23.62
CA ILE A 242 8.24 19.49 22.18
C ILE A 242 7.97 20.98 21.96
N CYS A 243 8.54 21.58 20.92
CA CYS A 243 8.25 22.96 20.53
C CYS A 243 7.01 23.05 19.61
N GLU A 244 6.41 24.23 19.56
CA GLU A 244 5.23 24.54 18.74
C GLU A 244 5.40 24.21 17.24
N ILE A 245 6.60 24.41 16.68
CA ILE A 245 6.87 24.14 15.26
C ILE A 245 6.93 22.63 15.01
N CYS A 246 7.64 21.87 15.86
CA CYS A 246 7.70 20.41 15.72
C CYS A 246 6.33 19.76 15.97
N GLU A 247 5.56 20.28 16.92
CA GLU A 247 4.18 19.86 17.17
C GLU A 247 3.32 20.06 15.92
N LEU A 248 3.38 21.24 15.29
CA LEU A 248 2.67 21.52 14.04
C LEU A 248 3.07 20.57 12.89
N MET A 249 4.37 20.26 12.73
CA MET A 249 4.82 19.30 11.70
C MET A 249 4.15 17.94 11.89
N TYR A 250 4.04 17.43 13.12
CA TYR A 250 3.38 16.15 13.38
C TYR A 250 1.90 16.18 12.98
N PHE A 251 1.19 17.29 13.23
CA PHE A 251 -0.20 17.45 12.75
C PHE A 251 -0.34 17.40 11.22
N CYS A 252 0.73 17.63 10.47
CA CYS A 252 0.70 17.65 9.01
C CYS A 252 0.93 16.28 8.35
N ILE A 253 1.28 15.21 9.09
CA ILE A 253 1.62 13.88 8.52
C ILE A 253 0.62 13.41 7.46
N PHE A 254 -0.69 13.50 7.71
CA PHE A 254 -1.73 12.98 6.81
C PHE A 254 -1.61 13.52 5.38
N ALA A 255 -1.15 14.76 5.23
CA ALA A 255 -1.10 15.41 3.93
C ALA A 255 -0.03 14.80 3.02
N ALA A 256 1.02 14.19 3.60
CA ALA A 256 2.05 13.45 2.85
C ALA A 256 1.67 11.98 2.59
N LEU A 257 0.69 11.43 3.30
CA LEU A 257 0.34 10.02 3.15
C LEU A 257 -0.45 9.78 1.87
N THR A 258 -0.10 8.73 1.14
CA THR A 258 -0.88 8.24 0.01
C THR A 258 -1.80 7.12 0.50
N GLU A 259 -3.12 7.37 0.45
CA GLU A 259 -4.14 6.43 0.93
C GLU A 259 -4.45 5.35 -0.09
N PHE A 260 -4.67 4.13 0.40
CA PHE A 260 -4.91 2.99 -0.44
C PHE A 260 -5.79 1.92 0.20
N ARG A 261 -6.77 1.43 -0.54
CA ARG A 261 -7.61 0.30 -0.09
C ARG A 261 -7.12 -1.05 -0.63
N VAL A 262 -6.81 -2.01 0.25
CA VAL A 262 -6.58 -3.43 -0.07
C VAL A 262 -7.75 -4.24 0.46
N GLY A 263 -8.60 -4.74 -0.44
CA GLY A 263 -9.85 -5.40 -0.05
C GLY A 263 -10.73 -4.46 0.78
N GLN A 264 -11.03 -4.83 2.04
CA GLN A 264 -11.77 -3.98 2.97
C GLN A 264 -10.88 -3.05 3.81
N THR A 265 -9.56 -3.27 3.82
CA THR A 265 -8.61 -2.54 4.67
C THR A 265 -8.08 -1.28 4.01
N LYS A 266 -7.97 -0.19 4.76
CA LYS A 266 -7.25 1.03 4.35
C LYS A 266 -5.81 0.95 4.85
N ARG A 267 -4.87 1.25 3.95
CA ARG A 267 -3.43 1.34 4.18
C ARG A 267 -2.96 2.72 3.74
N PHE A 268 -1.93 3.23 4.40
CA PHE A 268 -1.33 4.52 4.06
C PHE A 268 0.15 4.29 3.77
N TYR A 269 0.66 4.94 2.73
CA TYR A 269 2.04 4.80 2.33
C TYR A 269 2.76 6.13 2.34
N PHE A 270 4.04 6.09 2.68
CA PHE A 270 4.98 7.19 2.56
C PHE A 270 6.31 6.67 2.05
N VAL A 271 6.94 7.38 1.12
CA VAL A 271 8.27 7.06 0.63
C VAL A 271 9.27 7.94 1.39
N ASP A 272 9.98 7.36 2.35
CA ASP A 272 11.02 8.05 3.11
C ASP A 272 12.38 7.91 2.42
N LYS A 273 12.89 9.04 1.93
CA LYS A 273 14.21 9.19 1.30
C LYS A 273 14.88 10.41 1.93
N SER A 274 15.88 10.19 2.78
CA SER A 274 16.47 11.25 3.60
C SER A 274 17.60 12.05 2.94
N THR A 275 17.81 11.94 1.61
CA THR A 275 18.91 12.64 0.91
C THR A 275 18.65 14.12 0.70
N SER A 276 17.43 14.51 0.32
CA SER A 276 17.03 15.91 0.31
C SER A 276 15.52 16.11 0.41
N VAL A 277 15.09 17.28 0.89
CA VAL A 277 13.66 17.63 0.99
C VAL A 277 12.99 17.61 -0.38
N LEU A 278 13.65 18.17 -1.40
CA LEU A 278 13.09 18.23 -2.75
C LEU A 278 12.90 16.83 -3.34
N GLU A 279 13.89 15.95 -3.17
CA GLU A 279 13.77 14.56 -3.64
C GLU A 279 12.69 13.79 -2.88
N LEU A 280 12.59 13.99 -1.57
CA LEU A 280 11.57 13.39 -0.74
C LEU A 280 10.16 13.84 -1.18
N TYR A 281 10.00 15.13 -1.46
CA TYR A 281 8.76 15.71 -1.99
C TYR A 281 8.39 15.11 -3.35
N GLN A 282 9.31 15.16 -4.32
CA GLN A 282 9.09 14.65 -5.68
C GLN A 282 8.77 13.14 -5.69
N ALA A 283 9.45 12.34 -4.85
CA ALA A 283 9.20 10.91 -4.75
C ALA A 283 7.77 10.61 -4.26
N ASN A 284 7.29 11.34 -3.25
CA ASN A 284 5.93 11.15 -2.73
C ASN A 284 4.86 11.67 -3.70
N LYS A 285 5.12 12.77 -4.43
CA LYS A 285 4.22 13.26 -5.48
C LYS A 285 4.08 12.25 -6.61
N LEU A 286 5.20 11.73 -7.12
CA LEU A 286 5.19 10.68 -8.14
C LEU A 286 4.48 9.40 -7.65
N PHE A 287 4.70 9.01 -6.39
CA PHE A 287 4.01 7.88 -5.79
C PHE A 287 2.50 8.08 -5.79
N MET A 288 2.03 9.25 -5.36
CA MET A 288 0.61 9.58 -5.38
C MET A 288 0.03 9.57 -6.80
N GLU A 289 0.73 10.14 -7.77
CA GLU A 289 0.29 10.19 -9.17
C GLU A 289 0.17 8.79 -9.79
N ILE A 290 1.17 7.92 -9.60
CA ILE A 290 1.12 6.54 -10.11
C ILE A 290 -0.03 5.77 -9.47
N MET A 291 -0.18 5.89 -8.15
CA MET A 291 -1.21 5.15 -7.41
C MET A 291 -2.64 5.64 -7.70
N SER A 292 -2.82 6.90 -8.11
CA SER A 292 -4.13 7.46 -8.46
C SER A 292 -4.64 7.04 -9.84
N LYS A 293 -3.74 6.62 -10.74
CA LYS A 293 -4.10 6.16 -12.10
C LYS A 293 -4.55 4.70 -12.15
N GLU A 294 -4.37 3.94 -11.08
CA GLU A 294 -4.67 2.51 -11.07
C GLU A 294 -6.04 2.16 -10.46
N GLU A 295 -6.75 1.24 -11.12
CA GLU A 295 -7.99 0.69 -10.59
C GLU A 295 -7.76 -0.08 -9.27
N ASN A 296 -8.76 -0.04 -8.39
CA ASN A 296 -8.77 -0.72 -7.08
C ASN A 296 -8.51 -2.25 -7.14
N LEU A 297 -8.59 -2.89 -8.32
CA LEU A 297 -8.37 -4.32 -8.51
C LEU A 297 -6.94 -4.70 -8.92
N LEU A 298 -6.15 -3.76 -9.45
CA LEU A 298 -4.80 -4.02 -9.99
C LEU A 298 -3.69 -3.54 -9.09
N LYS A 299 -3.98 -3.19 -7.85
CA LYS A 299 -3.10 -2.32 -7.09
C LYS A 299 -1.77 -2.92 -6.60
N ASP A 300 -1.64 -4.25 -6.62
CA ASP A 300 -0.33 -4.91 -6.52
C ASP A 300 0.55 -4.58 -7.74
N LYS A 301 -0.07 -4.40 -8.92
CA LYS A 301 0.59 -3.87 -10.12
C LYS A 301 0.98 -2.42 -9.88
N GLY A 302 0.21 -1.61 -9.16
CA GLY A 302 0.58 -0.21 -8.89
C GLY A 302 1.76 -0.05 -7.99
N ILE A 303 1.87 -0.91 -6.98
CA ILE A 303 3.08 -0.98 -6.17
C ILE A 303 4.25 -1.47 -7.03
N LEU A 304 4.07 -2.50 -7.88
CA LEU A 304 5.14 -2.98 -8.75
C LEU A 304 5.54 -1.97 -9.83
N ASN A 305 4.58 -1.32 -10.47
CA ASN A 305 4.74 -0.31 -11.51
C ASN A 305 5.37 0.93 -10.90
N PHE A 306 4.95 1.36 -9.71
CA PHE A 306 5.65 2.40 -8.98
C PHE A 306 7.09 2.00 -8.72
N ILE A 307 7.32 0.83 -8.13
CA ILE A 307 8.66 0.35 -7.84
C ILE A 307 9.47 0.32 -9.15
N ASN A 308 8.94 -0.21 -10.24
CA ASN A 308 9.66 -0.33 -11.50
C ASN A 308 9.90 1.03 -12.17
N ASP A 309 8.89 1.87 -12.33
CA ASP A 309 9.00 3.18 -12.97
C ASP A 309 9.86 4.14 -12.14
N TYR A 310 9.68 4.15 -10.82
CA TYR A 310 10.51 4.93 -9.90
C TYR A 310 11.96 4.45 -9.94
N LEU A 311 12.20 3.14 -9.88
CA LEU A 311 13.55 2.59 -9.94
C LEU A 311 14.18 2.78 -11.32
N LEU A 312 13.43 2.64 -12.42
CA LEU A 312 13.89 2.88 -13.80
C LEU A 312 14.28 4.34 -14.04
N LEU A 313 13.44 5.29 -13.60
CA LEU A 313 13.75 6.72 -13.64
C LEU A 313 15.05 7.02 -12.88
N LYS A 314 15.27 6.35 -11.74
CA LYS A 314 16.43 6.58 -10.88
C LYS A 314 17.71 5.84 -11.29
N LEU A 315 17.61 4.68 -11.92
CA LEU A 315 18.77 3.96 -12.48
C LEU A 315 19.36 4.72 -13.67
N ARG A 316 18.53 5.45 -14.44
CA ARG A 316 18.96 6.28 -15.58
C ARG A 316 19.72 7.56 -15.20
N GLU A 317 19.64 8.03 -13.96
CA GLU A 317 20.37 9.24 -13.50
C GLU A 317 21.88 9.00 -13.25
N GLU A 318 22.36 7.75 -13.43
CA GLU A 318 23.75 7.21 -13.56
C GLU A 318 24.92 7.72 -12.67
N SER A 319 24.83 8.81 -11.89
CA SER A 319 26.07 9.48 -11.44
C SER A 319 26.14 10.03 -10.01
N LYS A 320 25.12 9.88 -9.14
CA LYS A 320 25.23 10.38 -7.73
C LYS A 320 24.77 9.46 -6.59
N PHE A 321 24.08 8.35 -6.84
CA PHE A 321 23.34 7.64 -5.79
C PHE A 321 23.95 6.31 -5.35
N ALA A 322 25.24 6.31 -4.99
CA ALA A 322 25.92 5.10 -4.53
C ALA A 322 25.43 4.54 -3.18
N LEU A 323 24.50 5.19 -2.47
CA LEU A 323 24.12 4.80 -1.09
C LEU A 323 22.63 4.98 -0.72
N THR A 324 21.72 5.21 -1.66
CA THR A 324 20.34 5.57 -1.27
C THR A 324 19.45 4.36 -1.05
N ASN A 325 19.29 4.03 0.23
CA ASN A 325 18.23 3.17 0.75
C ASN A 325 16.90 3.92 0.65
N VAL A 326 16.00 3.47 -0.23
CA VAL A 326 14.63 3.99 -0.29
C VAL A 326 13.81 3.20 0.72
N LEU A 327 13.26 3.89 1.72
CA LEU A 327 12.39 3.28 2.73
C LEU A 327 10.93 3.51 2.35
N PHE A 328 10.21 2.47 1.96
CA PHE A 328 8.76 2.55 1.89
C PHE A 328 8.16 2.25 3.25
N VAL A 329 7.35 3.16 3.75
CA VAL A 329 6.61 3.04 5.00
C VAL A 329 5.16 2.73 4.66
N GLU A 330 4.73 1.49 4.89
CA GLU A 330 3.31 1.12 4.88
C GLU A 330 2.77 1.17 6.31
N ILE A 331 1.65 1.86 6.49
CA ILE A 331 0.90 1.97 7.74
C ILE A 331 -0.40 1.18 7.56
N ASP A 332 -0.47 0.01 8.20
CA ASP A 332 -1.69 -0.79 8.28
C ASP A 332 -2.50 -0.43 9.54
N LEU A 333 -3.75 -0.04 9.33
CA LEU A 333 -4.69 0.42 10.35
C LEU A 333 -5.51 -0.70 11.00
N SER A 334 -5.21 -1.98 10.71
CA SER A 334 -5.97 -3.12 11.23
C SER A 334 -5.87 -3.35 12.74
N SER A 335 -5.00 -2.63 13.46
CA SER A 335 -4.79 -2.76 14.91
C SER A 335 -4.76 -1.40 15.65
N VAL A 336 -4.85 -1.45 16.98
CA VAL A 336 -4.82 -0.26 17.88
C VAL A 336 -3.55 0.60 17.68
N ALA A 337 -2.45 -0.04 17.28
CA ALA A 337 -1.24 0.65 16.81
C ALA A 337 -1.06 0.41 15.29
N PRO A 338 -0.55 1.39 14.54
CA PRO A 338 -0.20 1.18 13.14
C PRO A 338 0.88 0.11 13.05
N LYS A 339 0.68 -0.86 12.17
CA LYS A 339 1.80 -1.73 11.78
C LYS A 339 2.57 -0.99 10.71
N VAL A 340 3.79 -0.60 11.07
CA VAL A 340 4.73 0.06 10.17
C VAL A 340 5.58 -1.01 9.51
N TYR A 341 5.43 -1.17 8.20
CA TYR A 341 6.33 -2.01 7.40
C TYR A 341 7.30 -1.11 6.67
N GLY A 342 8.56 -1.16 7.07
CA GLY A 342 9.66 -0.51 6.39
C GLY A 342 10.26 -1.45 5.35
N PHE A 343 10.17 -1.08 4.07
CA PHE A 343 10.87 -1.79 3.01
C PHE A 343 12.05 -0.97 2.53
N ASN A 344 13.25 -1.42 2.84
CA ASN A 344 14.46 -0.81 2.32
C ASN A 344 14.89 -1.51 1.01
N ILE A 345 14.86 -0.77 -0.10
CA ILE A 345 15.35 -1.24 -1.40
C ILE A 345 16.78 -0.72 -1.61
N SER A 346 17.76 -1.64 -1.51
CA SER A 346 19.15 -1.36 -1.90
C SER A 346 19.28 -1.26 -3.43
N LYS A 347 20.27 -0.51 -3.93
CA LYS A 347 20.58 -0.38 -5.37
C LYS A 347 20.62 -1.74 -6.10
N GLN A 348 21.32 -2.73 -5.56
CA GLN A 348 21.42 -4.07 -6.15
C GLN A 348 20.05 -4.76 -6.33
N LYS A 349 19.15 -4.60 -5.36
CA LYS A 349 17.77 -5.12 -5.42
C LYS A 349 16.92 -4.34 -6.41
N ALA A 350 17.14 -3.03 -6.53
CA ALA A 350 16.46 -2.22 -7.51
C ALA A 350 16.81 -2.65 -8.94
N GLU A 351 18.11 -2.75 -9.24
CA GLU A 351 18.62 -3.27 -10.51
C GLU A 351 18.07 -4.67 -10.80
N PHE A 352 18.02 -5.53 -9.79
CA PHE A 352 17.42 -6.86 -9.93
C PHE A 352 15.95 -6.82 -10.35
N VAL A 353 15.12 -5.98 -9.72
CA VAL A 353 13.70 -5.85 -10.08
C VAL A 353 13.57 -5.33 -11.51
N THR A 354 14.34 -4.32 -11.87
CA THR A 354 14.32 -3.74 -13.23
C THR A 354 14.75 -4.75 -14.29
N SER A 355 15.87 -5.44 -14.10
CA SER A 355 16.37 -6.44 -15.08
C SER A 355 15.50 -7.70 -15.17
N ASN A 356 14.58 -7.90 -14.22
CA ASN A 356 13.70 -9.07 -14.17
C ASN A 356 12.22 -8.67 -14.15
N TYR A 357 11.90 -7.46 -14.62
CA TYR A 357 10.58 -6.87 -14.49
C TYR A 357 9.47 -7.74 -15.09
N GLU A 358 9.71 -8.31 -16.27
CA GLU A 358 8.76 -9.20 -16.95
C GLU A 358 8.34 -10.39 -16.06
N PHE A 359 9.27 -11.01 -15.34
CA PHE A 359 8.94 -12.11 -14.41
C PHE A 359 8.07 -11.62 -13.26
N PHE A 360 8.41 -10.46 -12.68
CA PHE A 360 7.63 -9.86 -11.60
C PHE A 360 6.23 -9.50 -12.08
N GLU A 361 6.09 -8.91 -13.27
CA GLU A 361 4.80 -8.55 -13.86
C GLU A 361 3.87 -9.76 -14.01
N ASN A 362 4.42 -10.88 -14.47
CA ASN A 362 3.67 -12.12 -14.69
C ASN A 362 3.12 -12.77 -13.41
N VAL A 363 3.74 -12.50 -12.24
CA VAL A 363 3.27 -13.02 -10.95
C VAL A 363 2.32 -12.07 -10.21
N VAL A 364 2.11 -10.86 -10.70
CA VAL A 364 1.21 -9.90 -10.06
C VAL A 364 -0.25 -10.32 -10.18
N GLY A 365 -1.06 -9.96 -9.17
CA GLY A 365 -2.48 -10.27 -9.13
C GLY A 365 -2.75 -11.75 -8.88
N THR A 366 -1.71 -12.52 -8.52
CA THR A 366 -1.87 -13.87 -8.00
C THR A 366 -2.61 -13.82 -6.67
N LYS A 367 -3.56 -14.73 -6.47
CA LYS A 367 -4.33 -14.84 -5.24
C LYS A 367 -4.58 -16.30 -4.87
N ILE A 368 -4.59 -16.57 -3.58
CA ILE A 368 -4.95 -17.87 -2.99
C ILE A 368 -6.00 -17.60 -1.92
N THR A 369 -7.24 -17.99 -2.20
CA THR A 369 -8.36 -17.81 -1.27
C THR A 369 -8.69 -19.14 -0.62
N VAL A 370 -8.64 -19.16 0.72
CA VAL A 370 -9.04 -20.30 1.55
C VAL A 370 -10.20 -19.85 2.43
N LYS A 371 -11.41 -20.34 2.15
CA LYS A 371 -12.66 -19.80 2.75
C LYS A 371 -12.78 -18.29 2.48
N ASP A 372 -12.71 -17.46 3.54
CA ASP A 372 -12.85 -15.99 3.47
C ASP A 372 -11.50 -15.25 3.51
N ASN A 373 -10.39 -15.98 3.70
CA ASN A 373 -9.06 -15.39 3.77
C ASN A 373 -8.38 -15.48 2.39
N THR A 374 -7.93 -14.34 1.87
CA THR A 374 -7.17 -14.26 0.62
C THR A 374 -5.73 -13.86 0.88
N LEU A 375 -4.80 -14.72 0.48
CA LEU A 375 -3.37 -14.45 0.42
C LEU A 375 -3.01 -13.96 -0.99
N TYR A 376 -2.12 -12.98 -1.08
CA TYR A 376 -1.56 -12.46 -2.33
C TYR A 376 -0.08 -12.87 -2.41
N PRO A 377 0.27 -13.94 -3.16
CA PRO A 377 1.64 -14.44 -3.24
C PRO A 377 2.67 -13.40 -3.68
N PHE A 378 2.31 -12.49 -4.58
CA PHE A 378 3.21 -11.41 -4.99
C PHE A 378 3.65 -10.52 -3.81
N HIS A 379 2.74 -10.16 -2.92
CA HIS A 379 3.07 -9.38 -1.72
C HIS A 379 4.06 -10.15 -0.82
N GLU A 380 3.82 -11.44 -0.58
CA GLU A 380 4.71 -12.30 0.20
C GLU A 380 6.09 -12.46 -0.45
N LEU A 381 6.14 -12.59 -1.79
CA LEU A 381 7.38 -12.62 -2.56
C LEU A 381 8.19 -11.35 -2.33
N LEU A 382 7.56 -10.17 -2.48
CA LEU A 382 8.22 -8.88 -2.27
C LEU A 382 8.73 -8.75 -0.83
N GLN A 383 7.92 -9.05 0.18
CA GLN A 383 8.35 -8.99 1.57
C GLN A 383 9.58 -9.88 1.82
N ARG A 384 9.57 -11.11 1.30
CA ARG A 384 10.70 -12.05 1.43
C ARG A 384 11.93 -11.61 0.65
N PHE A 385 11.75 -11.06 -0.54
CA PHE A 385 12.82 -10.48 -1.36
C PHE A 385 13.50 -9.32 -0.63
N LEU A 386 12.70 -8.39 -0.11
CA LEU A 386 13.15 -7.19 0.60
C LEU A 386 13.85 -7.55 1.91
N ASN A 387 13.35 -8.55 2.64
CA ASN A 387 13.95 -9.00 3.90
C ASN A 387 15.08 -10.02 3.75
N ASN A 388 15.52 -10.33 2.52
CA ASN A 388 16.52 -11.38 2.26
C ASN A 388 16.12 -12.76 2.79
N THR A 389 14.83 -13.09 2.84
CA THR A 389 14.31 -14.39 3.30
C THR A 389 13.66 -15.22 2.19
N LEU A 390 13.67 -14.73 0.94
CA LEU A 390 13.19 -15.49 -0.22
C LEU A 390 14.02 -16.77 -0.41
N SER A 391 13.32 -17.87 -0.65
CA SER A 391 13.89 -19.22 -0.81
C SER A 391 12.90 -20.14 -1.53
N PHE A 392 13.39 -21.30 -1.98
CA PHE A 392 12.57 -22.32 -2.63
C PHE A 392 11.45 -22.92 -1.74
N GLN A 393 11.50 -22.73 -0.42
CA GLN A 393 10.37 -23.09 0.44
C GLN A 393 9.09 -22.33 0.06
N PHE A 394 9.23 -21.09 -0.41
CA PHE A 394 8.11 -20.30 -0.90
C PHE A 394 7.53 -20.90 -2.19
N VAL A 395 8.37 -21.29 -3.16
CA VAL A 395 7.96 -21.97 -4.39
C VAL A 395 7.21 -23.28 -4.06
N SER A 396 7.79 -24.11 -3.19
CA SER A 396 7.18 -25.36 -2.72
C SER A 396 5.80 -25.15 -2.06
N PHE A 397 5.66 -24.07 -1.28
CA PHE A 397 4.38 -23.70 -0.69
C PHE A 397 3.35 -23.38 -1.77
N LEU A 398 3.70 -22.56 -2.78
CA LEU A 398 2.78 -22.18 -3.87
C LEU A 398 2.34 -23.39 -4.71
N GLU A 399 3.28 -24.27 -5.07
CA GLU A 399 2.95 -25.51 -5.80
C GLU A 399 2.02 -26.43 -4.98
N SER A 400 2.26 -26.52 -3.66
CA SER A 400 1.39 -27.30 -2.77
C SER A 400 -0.02 -26.73 -2.70
N GLN A 401 -0.17 -25.40 -2.70
CA GLN A 401 -1.48 -24.74 -2.77
C GLN A 401 -2.15 -24.99 -4.12
N PHE A 402 -1.40 -24.90 -5.22
CA PHE A 402 -1.90 -25.16 -6.57
C PHE A 402 -2.39 -26.61 -6.72
N ILE A 403 -1.59 -27.62 -6.35
CA ILE A 403 -2.01 -29.03 -6.39
C ILE A 403 -3.23 -29.27 -5.52
N SER A 404 -3.26 -28.70 -4.31
CA SER A 404 -4.41 -28.84 -3.41
C SER A 404 -5.67 -28.21 -3.99
N SER A 405 -5.53 -27.13 -4.78
CA SER A 405 -6.64 -26.49 -5.49
C SER A 405 -7.30 -27.38 -6.55
N LYS A 406 -6.57 -28.36 -7.10
CA LYS A 406 -7.05 -29.28 -8.14
C LYS A 406 -7.81 -30.49 -7.61
N LYS A 407 -7.88 -30.69 -6.28
CA LYS A 407 -8.61 -31.81 -5.67
C LYS A 407 -10.13 -31.63 -5.84
N VAL A 408 -10.83 -32.74 -6.06
CA VAL A 408 -12.31 -32.79 -6.04
C VAL A 408 -12.77 -32.30 -4.66
N ASN A 409 -13.54 -31.20 -4.61
CA ASN A 409 -13.97 -30.48 -3.39
C ASN A 409 -12.91 -29.63 -2.66
N SER A 410 -11.91 -29.11 -3.39
CA SER A 410 -10.97 -28.13 -2.82
C SER A 410 -11.69 -26.91 -2.24
N LYS A 411 -11.30 -26.52 -1.02
CA LYS A 411 -11.69 -25.24 -0.39
C LYS A 411 -10.78 -24.08 -0.80
N ILE A 412 -9.76 -24.36 -1.62
CA ILE A 412 -8.77 -23.41 -2.10
C ILE A 412 -9.16 -22.97 -3.51
N LYS A 413 -9.38 -21.67 -3.69
CA LYS A 413 -9.57 -21.02 -5.00
C LYS A 413 -8.33 -20.20 -5.32
N THR A 414 -7.72 -20.40 -6.48
CA THR A 414 -6.53 -19.66 -6.88
C THR A 414 -6.48 -19.45 -8.40
N ASN A 415 -5.84 -18.37 -8.82
CA ASN A 415 -5.44 -18.12 -10.21
C ASN A 415 -3.95 -18.38 -10.44
N LEU A 416 -3.29 -19.14 -9.55
CA LEU A 416 -2.00 -19.73 -9.86
C LEU A 416 -2.14 -20.67 -11.05
N SER A 417 -1.15 -20.59 -11.93
CA SER A 417 -0.96 -21.49 -13.06
C SER A 417 0.45 -22.06 -13.02
N PRO A 418 0.72 -23.18 -13.69
CA PRO A 418 2.06 -23.72 -13.84
C PRO A 418 3.06 -22.70 -14.42
N TYR A 419 2.64 -21.92 -15.42
CA TYR A 419 3.40 -20.79 -15.94
C TYR A 419 3.76 -19.77 -14.84
N ARG A 420 2.80 -19.35 -14.02
CA ARG A 420 3.06 -18.40 -12.93
C ARG A 420 3.97 -18.99 -11.84
N LEU A 421 3.83 -20.29 -11.56
CA LEU A 421 4.74 -21.00 -10.64
C LEU A 421 6.17 -21.03 -11.19
N GLN A 422 6.32 -21.21 -12.51
CA GLN A 422 7.61 -21.10 -13.19
C GLN A 422 8.21 -19.69 -13.06
N MET A 423 7.40 -18.63 -13.17
CA MET A 423 7.87 -17.26 -12.93
C MET A 423 8.38 -17.06 -11.50
N PHE A 424 7.64 -17.54 -10.48
CA PHE A 424 8.11 -17.51 -9.09
C PHE A 424 9.42 -18.30 -8.89
N ASN A 425 9.56 -19.43 -9.58
CA ASN A 425 10.77 -20.26 -9.54
C ASN A 425 11.98 -19.51 -10.14
N ILE A 426 11.83 -18.91 -11.31
CA ILE A 426 12.89 -18.12 -11.98
C ILE A 426 13.32 -16.95 -11.11
N ILE A 427 12.38 -16.15 -10.58
CA ILE A 427 12.69 -15.03 -9.68
C ILE A 427 13.46 -15.52 -8.46
N THR A 428 13.01 -16.61 -7.83
CA THR A 428 13.64 -17.17 -6.63
C THR A 428 15.06 -17.66 -6.93
N TYR A 429 15.27 -18.37 -8.04
CA TYR A 429 16.59 -18.84 -8.46
C TYR A 429 17.54 -17.67 -8.72
N LYS A 430 17.13 -16.72 -9.57
CA LYS A 430 17.93 -15.55 -9.91
C LYS A 430 18.30 -14.75 -8.65
N PHE A 431 17.37 -14.56 -7.72
CA PHE A 431 17.62 -13.87 -6.45
C PHE A 431 18.66 -14.59 -5.59
N LEU A 432 18.53 -15.91 -5.41
CA LEU A 432 19.45 -16.69 -4.57
C LEU A 432 20.88 -16.67 -5.13
N LYS A 433 21.02 -16.85 -6.44
CA LYS A 433 22.33 -16.86 -7.11
C LYS A 433 22.97 -15.47 -7.17
N SER A 434 22.26 -14.48 -7.71
CA SER A 434 22.84 -13.15 -7.97
C SER A 434 22.94 -12.27 -6.73
N ILE A 435 21.91 -12.24 -5.87
CA ILE A 435 21.86 -11.32 -4.72
C ILE A 435 22.45 -11.97 -3.46
N LYS A 436 22.10 -13.22 -3.15
CA LYS A 436 22.56 -13.86 -1.91
C LYS A 436 23.95 -14.47 -1.99
N ARG A 437 24.34 -15.03 -3.14
CA ARG A 437 25.60 -15.79 -3.26
C ARG A 437 26.64 -15.11 -4.15
N GLY A 438 26.24 -14.25 -5.09
CA GLY A 438 27.15 -13.66 -6.07
C GLY A 438 27.68 -14.69 -7.07
N GLU A 439 26.89 -15.72 -7.38
CA GLU A 439 27.24 -16.82 -8.27
C GLU A 439 26.74 -16.59 -9.70
N MET A 440 27.42 -17.19 -10.69
CA MET A 440 26.95 -17.16 -12.07
C MET A 440 25.60 -17.88 -12.22
N LEU A 441 24.73 -17.28 -13.03
CA LEU A 441 23.44 -17.85 -13.37
C LEU A 441 23.62 -18.93 -14.44
N MET A 442 22.84 -20.00 -14.33
CA MET A 442 22.53 -20.87 -15.46
C MET A 442 21.73 -20.08 -16.50
N ASP A 443 21.89 -20.44 -17.78
CA ASP A 443 21.06 -19.93 -18.85
C ASP A 443 19.57 -20.21 -18.55
N GLU A 444 18.75 -19.17 -18.61
CA GLU A 444 17.32 -19.24 -18.36
C GLU A 444 16.63 -20.26 -19.29
N LYS A 445 17.12 -20.40 -20.53
CA LYS A 445 16.64 -21.41 -21.48
C LYS A 445 16.71 -22.83 -20.92
N SER A 446 17.63 -23.10 -19.99
CA SER A 446 17.72 -24.39 -19.32
C SER A 446 16.51 -24.64 -18.39
N LEU A 447 16.05 -23.62 -17.69
CA LEU A 447 14.85 -23.71 -16.83
C LEU A 447 13.60 -23.95 -17.69
N TRP A 448 13.48 -23.28 -18.83
CA TRP A 448 12.38 -23.49 -19.77
C TRP A 448 12.44 -24.85 -20.46
N ARG A 449 13.60 -25.31 -20.91
CA ARG A 449 13.78 -26.69 -21.42
C ARG A 449 13.32 -27.72 -20.40
N MET A 450 13.65 -27.53 -19.13
CA MET A 450 13.22 -28.42 -18.07
C MET A 450 11.70 -28.38 -17.85
N TYR A 451 11.08 -27.20 -17.98
CA TYR A 451 9.62 -27.07 -18.03
C TYR A 451 9.01 -27.83 -19.20
N PHE A 452 9.57 -27.73 -20.41
CA PHE A 452 9.07 -28.47 -21.57
C PHE A 452 9.25 -29.99 -21.44
N PHE A 453 10.36 -30.48 -20.87
CA PHE A 453 10.51 -31.92 -20.55
C PHE A 453 9.42 -32.42 -19.61
N GLY A 454 8.99 -31.59 -18.65
CA GLY A 454 7.85 -31.90 -17.79
C GLY A 454 6.54 -32.03 -18.59
N GLN A 455 6.31 -31.13 -19.55
CA GLN A 455 5.15 -31.19 -20.43
C GLN A 455 5.17 -32.41 -21.36
N GLU A 456 6.32 -32.78 -21.91
CA GLU A 456 6.45 -33.99 -22.72
C GLU A 456 6.08 -35.26 -21.95
N LEU A 457 6.54 -35.35 -20.69
CA LEU A 457 6.14 -36.45 -19.81
C LEU A 457 4.63 -36.43 -19.54
N LYS A 458 4.05 -35.25 -19.34
CA LYS A 458 2.59 -35.10 -19.22
C LYS A 458 1.87 -35.62 -20.45
N LYS A 459 2.26 -35.21 -21.66
CA LYS A 459 1.67 -35.66 -22.94
C LYS A 459 1.70 -37.19 -23.03
N THR A 460 2.79 -37.81 -22.58
CA THR A 460 2.93 -39.27 -22.53
C THR A 460 1.95 -39.91 -21.55
N PHE A 461 1.78 -39.34 -20.35
CA PHE A 461 0.75 -39.80 -19.41
C PHE A 461 -0.67 -39.73 -19.98
N LEU A 462 -1.02 -38.62 -20.64
CA LEU A 462 -2.33 -38.43 -21.26
C LEU A 462 -2.58 -39.46 -22.37
N LYS A 463 -1.61 -39.66 -23.28
CA LYS A 463 -1.69 -40.68 -24.34
C LYS A 463 -1.88 -42.10 -23.79
N SER A 464 -1.33 -42.38 -22.61
CA SER A 464 -1.45 -43.68 -21.94
C SER A 464 -2.67 -43.83 -21.01
N GLY A 465 -3.57 -42.85 -20.96
CA GLY A 465 -4.74 -42.87 -20.07
C GLY A 465 -4.40 -42.80 -18.57
N ALA A 466 -3.20 -42.33 -18.22
CA ALA A 466 -2.66 -42.37 -16.88
C ALA A 466 -2.65 -40.98 -16.19
N GLU A 467 -3.67 -40.16 -16.45
CA GLU A 467 -3.74 -38.77 -15.99
C GLU A 467 -3.62 -38.64 -14.46
N ASN A 468 -4.22 -39.58 -13.73
CA ASN A 468 -4.17 -39.66 -12.26
C ASN A 468 -2.73 -39.80 -11.71
N LYS A 469 -1.78 -40.29 -12.52
CA LYS A 469 -0.37 -40.44 -12.13
C LYS A 469 0.37 -39.10 -12.12
N ILE A 470 -0.08 -38.10 -12.87
CA ILE A 470 0.56 -36.77 -12.96
C ILE A 470 0.61 -36.12 -11.57
N THR A 471 -0.55 -35.97 -10.93
CA THR A 471 -0.66 -35.32 -9.62
C THR A 471 0.09 -36.08 -8.52
N SER A 472 0.06 -37.41 -8.54
CA SER A 472 0.75 -38.24 -7.55
C SER A 472 2.27 -38.26 -7.74
N LEU A 473 2.77 -38.18 -8.97
CA LEU A 473 4.18 -38.00 -9.25
C LEU A 473 4.65 -36.61 -8.82
N ALA A 474 3.94 -35.55 -9.22
CA ALA A 474 4.25 -34.17 -8.85
C ALA A 474 4.36 -34.01 -7.33
N TYR A 475 3.41 -34.54 -6.56
CA TYR A 475 3.47 -34.48 -5.09
C TYR A 475 4.74 -35.12 -4.50
N ARG A 476 5.16 -36.27 -5.03
CA ARG A 476 6.38 -36.96 -4.58
C ARG A 476 7.64 -36.19 -4.96
N LEU A 477 7.70 -35.64 -6.18
CA LEU A 477 8.81 -34.81 -6.65
C LEU A 477 8.96 -33.54 -5.81
N ILE A 478 7.86 -32.82 -5.55
CA ILE A 478 7.84 -31.62 -4.69
C ILE A 478 8.30 -31.96 -3.28
N SER A 479 7.87 -33.11 -2.73
CA SER A 479 8.31 -33.54 -1.40
C SER A 479 9.82 -33.77 -1.35
N ALA A 480 10.41 -34.37 -2.38
CA ALA A 480 11.85 -34.57 -2.49
C ALA A 480 12.60 -33.23 -2.65
N LEU A 481 12.11 -32.33 -3.50
CA LEU A 481 12.69 -30.99 -3.69
C LEU A 481 12.67 -30.18 -2.40
N ARG A 482 11.57 -30.21 -1.66
CA ARG A 482 11.39 -29.47 -0.40
C ARG A 482 12.43 -29.83 0.65
N ILE A 483 12.83 -31.09 0.74
CA ILE A 483 13.86 -31.56 1.69
C ILE A 483 15.26 -31.62 1.08
N GLY A 484 15.41 -31.32 -0.21
CA GLY A 484 16.69 -31.36 -0.92
C GLY A 484 17.20 -32.77 -1.24
N ASP A 485 16.31 -33.77 -1.33
CA ASP A 485 16.69 -35.16 -1.57
C ASP A 485 16.82 -35.47 -3.07
N ILE A 486 18.02 -35.22 -3.60
CA ILE A 486 18.38 -35.44 -5.01
C ILE A 486 18.21 -36.92 -5.38
N ASN A 487 18.58 -37.84 -4.49
CA ASN A 487 18.53 -39.28 -4.79
C ASN A 487 17.09 -39.76 -4.98
N THR A 488 16.19 -39.39 -4.06
CA THR A 488 14.77 -39.74 -4.19
C THR A 488 14.16 -39.09 -5.43
N PHE A 489 14.48 -37.81 -5.70
CA PHE A 489 14.00 -37.13 -6.89
C PHE A 489 14.44 -37.83 -8.18
N MET A 490 15.75 -38.08 -8.34
CA MET A 490 16.31 -38.72 -9.53
C MET A 490 15.78 -40.14 -9.71
N ASN A 491 15.65 -40.90 -8.62
CA ASN A 491 15.06 -42.24 -8.67
C ASN A 491 13.62 -42.23 -9.18
N LEU A 492 12.81 -41.24 -8.78
CA LEU A 492 11.44 -41.08 -9.27
C LEU A 492 11.42 -40.73 -10.76
N VAL A 493 12.26 -39.79 -11.20
CA VAL A 493 12.39 -39.39 -12.62
C VAL A 493 12.83 -40.57 -13.47
N ILE A 494 13.96 -41.21 -13.15
CA ILE A 494 14.53 -42.32 -13.94
C ILE A 494 13.54 -43.47 -14.05
N ARG A 495 12.91 -43.90 -12.94
CA ARG A 495 11.89 -44.96 -12.96
C ARG A 495 10.69 -44.59 -13.83
N THR A 496 10.25 -43.33 -13.76
CA THR A 496 9.12 -42.88 -14.58
C THR A 496 9.48 -42.89 -16.06
N TYR A 497 10.63 -42.33 -16.44
CA TYR A 497 11.10 -42.30 -17.82
C TYR A 497 11.31 -43.71 -18.39
N MET A 498 11.93 -44.62 -17.63
CA MET A 498 12.08 -46.02 -18.03
C MET A 498 10.74 -46.72 -18.25
N ASN A 499 9.74 -46.51 -17.38
CA ASN A 499 8.42 -47.12 -17.54
C ASN A 499 7.69 -46.69 -18.82
N TYR A 500 8.04 -45.53 -19.37
CA TYR A 500 7.44 -44.98 -20.59
C TYR A 500 8.42 -44.97 -21.77
N ASN A 501 9.55 -45.67 -21.68
CA ASN A 501 10.61 -45.73 -22.69
C ASN A 501 11.08 -44.34 -23.19
N MET A 502 11.16 -43.38 -22.28
CA MET A 502 11.65 -42.02 -22.56
C MET A 502 13.13 -41.88 -22.18
N GLU A 503 13.86 -41.04 -22.90
CA GLU A 503 15.24 -40.69 -22.56
C GLU A 503 15.28 -39.66 -21.43
N VAL A 504 16.09 -39.92 -20.40
CA VAL A 504 16.22 -39.00 -19.26
C VAL A 504 17.00 -37.75 -19.69
N PRO A 505 16.46 -36.54 -19.50
CA PRO A 505 17.14 -35.31 -19.89
C PRO A 505 18.52 -35.16 -19.26
N ALA A 506 19.56 -34.98 -20.09
CA ALA A 506 20.94 -34.77 -19.63
C ALA A 506 21.09 -33.56 -18.69
N LEU A 507 20.18 -32.58 -18.79
CA LEU A 507 20.17 -31.40 -17.94
C LEU A 507 20.04 -31.73 -16.44
N PHE A 508 19.44 -32.88 -16.08
CA PHE A 508 19.39 -33.35 -14.69
C PHE A 508 20.76 -33.67 -14.09
N VAL A 509 21.80 -33.90 -14.89
CA VAL A 509 23.16 -34.12 -14.38
C VAL A 509 23.68 -32.88 -13.65
N SER A 510 23.30 -31.69 -14.10
CA SER A 510 23.69 -30.42 -13.46
C SER A 510 23.08 -30.23 -12.06
N CYS A 511 22.02 -30.98 -11.73
CA CYS A 511 21.38 -30.97 -10.42
C CYS A 511 22.20 -31.67 -9.34
N ILE A 512 23.14 -32.56 -9.69
CA ILE A 512 23.80 -33.43 -8.71
C ILE A 512 24.76 -32.64 -7.80
N ASN A 513 25.40 -31.60 -8.35
CA ASN A 513 26.50 -30.89 -7.69
C ASN A 513 26.11 -29.52 -7.12
N ASP A 514 24.89 -29.05 -7.40
CA ASP A 514 24.45 -27.71 -7.00
C ASP A 514 22.99 -27.75 -6.53
N LYS A 515 22.79 -27.48 -5.24
CA LYS A 515 21.48 -27.53 -4.58
C LYS A 515 20.49 -26.51 -5.14
N ASP A 516 20.97 -25.32 -5.55
CA ASP A 516 20.09 -24.29 -6.09
C ASP A 516 19.69 -24.61 -7.53
N ASN A 517 20.64 -25.15 -8.33
CA ASN A 517 20.32 -25.64 -9.66
C ASN A 517 19.37 -26.85 -9.59
N PHE A 518 19.58 -27.77 -8.63
CA PHE A 518 18.67 -28.87 -8.38
C PHE A 518 17.25 -28.39 -8.09
N CYS A 519 17.10 -27.45 -7.16
CA CYS A 519 15.80 -26.90 -6.85
C CYS A 519 15.20 -26.19 -8.06
N ALA A 520 15.94 -25.30 -8.72
CA ALA A 520 15.43 -24.53 -9.85
C ALA A 520 14.97 -25.42 -11.01
N LEU A 521 15.82 -26.35 -11.45
CA LEU A 521 15.49 -27.29 -12.52
C LEU A 521 14.38 -28.25 -12.10
N GLY A 522 14.44 -28.79 -10.88
CA GLY A 522 13.43 -29.71 -10.38
C GLY A 522 12.05 -29.08 -10.28
N TYR A 523 11.94 -27.84 -9.78
CA TYR A 523 10.68 -27.11 -9.77
C TYR A 523 10.23 -26.74 -11.18
N SER A 524 11.13 -26.38 -12.10
CA SER A 524 10.76 -26.16 -13.50
C SER A 524 10.15 -27.42 -14.14
N PHE A 525 10.76 -28.58 -13.90
CA PHE A 525 10.23 -29.86 -14.38
C PHE A 525 8.82 -30.15 -13.84
N VAL A 526 8.63 -29.96 -12.53
CA VAL A 526 7.33 -30.17 -11.88
C VAL A 526 6.28 -29.20 -12.41
N ASN A 527 6.62 -27.92 -12.56
CA ASN A 527 5.73 -26.93 -13.15
C ASN A 527 5.33 -27.35 -14.57
N GLY A 528 6.27 -27.80 -15.39
CA GLY A 528 6.00 -28.35 -16.72
C GLY A 528 5.04 -29.53 -16.71
N LEU A 529 5.29 -30.49 -15.82
CA LEU A 529 4.43 -31.67 -15.62
C LEU A 529 3.00 -31.29 -15.20
N LEU A 530 2.84 -30.17 -14.50
CA LEU A 530 1.54 -29.62 -14.11
C LEU A 530 0.92 -28.70 -15.18
N GLY A 531 1.71 -28.24 -16.16
CA GLY A 531 1.40 -27.32 -17.28
C GLY A 531 0.23 -27.73 -18.16
N SER A 532 -0.33 -26.81 -18.95
CA SER A 532 -1.44 -27.12 -19.89
C SER A 532 -1.03 -26.85 -21.34
N GLU A 533 -1.70 -27.46 -22.33
CA GLU A 533 -1.42 -27.27 -23.77
C GLU A 533 -1.47 -25.80 -24.22
N ARG A 534 -2.12 -24.90 -23.47
CA ARG A 534 -2.12 -23.46 -23.73
C ARG A 534 -0.76 -22.78 -23.52
N ASP A 535 0.18 -23.44 -22.85
CA ASP A 535 1.54 -22.93 -22.59
C ASP A 535 2.50 -23.18 -23.79
N GLU A 536 2.03 -23.82 -24.87
CA GLU A 536 2.82 -24.15 -26.09
C GLU A 536 3.05 -22.94 -27.01
N ARG A 537 2.31 -21.83 -26.87
CA ARG A 537 2.55 -20.64 -27.71
C ARG A 537 3.92 -20.00 -27.48
N LEU A 538 4.53 -20.23 -26.32
CA LEU A 538 5.89 -19.78 -25.98
C LEU A 538 6.97 -20.62 -26.70
N GLU A 539 6.66 -21.85 -27.08
CA GLU A 539 7.57 -22.76 -27.80
C GLU A 539 7.76 -22.28 -29.26
N ASN A 540 6.71 -21.72 -29.88
CA ASN A 540 6.74 -21.24 -31.26
C ASN A 540 7.42 -19.87 -31.44
N GLU A 541 7.41 -19.01 -30.41
CA GLU A 541 8.08 -17.69 -30.48
C GLU A 541 9.62 -17.83 -30.32
N GLU A 542 10.12 -18.81 -29.57
CA GLU A 542 11.57 -19.06 -29.42
C GLU A 542 12.21 -19.80 -30.61
N ASP A 543 11.42 -20.58 -31.38
CA ASP A 543 11.92 -21.28 -32.57
C ASP A 543 11.95 -20.39 -33.83
N GLU A 544 11.21 -19.27 -33.85
CA GLU A 544 11.23 -18.28 -34.95
C GLU A 544 12.41 -17.28 -34.85
N GLU A 545 13.15 -17.23 -33.73
CA GLU A 545 14.37 -16.42 -33.56
C GLU A 545 15.69 -17.20 -33.81
N LYS A 546 15.63 -18.37 -34.48
CA LYS A 546 16.82 -19.13 -34.89
C LYS A 546 17.43 -18.73 -36.23
#